data_AF-A0A9W6U4X7-F1
#
_entry.id   AF-A0A9W6U4X7-F1
#
_cell.length_a   1.000
_cell.length_b   1.000
_cell.length_c   1.000
_cell.angle_alpha   90.00
_cell.angle_beta   90.00
_cell.angle_gamma   90.00
#
_symmetry.space_group_name_H-M   'P 1'
#
loop_
_entity.id
_entity.type
_entity.pdbx_description
1 polymer ?
#
loop_
_entity_poly.entity_id
_entity_poly.type
_entity_poly.pdbx_seq_one_letter_code
_entity_poly.pdbx_strand_id
1 'polypeptide(L)'
;MIGLVYKIVCSQSDICYVGSTFNQLKHRMSGHRSNFKRWDDGKPSGEIAIYPYFRKYGPYEFKIMLIKQYEVADRNQLRAYETLWINKFKKTCVNKVPPFGLLKKQKQKVNTKKYREANKEVLNERNKTYNELNKERLVAKITCECGGHYQYRGRTYHFKSKRHIRWAEAQ
;
A
#
# COMPACT_ATOMS: atom_id res chain seq x y z
N MET A 1 -6.45 -6.83 -21.81
CA MET A 1 -7.64 -7.28 -21.04
C MET A 1 -8.66 -6.16 -20.99
N ILE A 2 -9.96 -6.46 -21.10
CA ILE A 2 -11.01 -5.42 -21.00
C ILE A 2 -11.44 -5.29 -19.54
N GLY A 3 -11.16 -4.13 -18.94
CA GLY A 3 -11.59 -3.76 -17.59
C GLY A 3 -12.77 -2.79 -17.62
N LEU A 4 -13.66 -2.94 -16.65
CA LEU A 4 -14.84 -2.09 -16.48
C LEU A 4 -14.66 -1.21 -15.25
N VAL A 5 -14.84 0.10 -15.41
CA VAL A 5 -15.00 1.03 -14.27
C VAL A 5 -16.48 1.37 -14.15
N TYR A 6 -17.01 1.28 -12.93
CA TYR A 6 -18.42 1.45 -12.63
C TYR A 6 -18.63 2.35 -11.41
N LYS A 7 -19.85 2.86 -11.25
CA LYS A 7 -20.32 3.47 -10.01
C LYS A 7 -21.53 2.72 -9.47
N ILE A 8 -21.68 2.73 -8.16
CA ILE A 8 -22.88 2.31 -7.45
C ILE A 8 -23.52 3.59 -6.92
N VAL A 9 -24.78 3.82 -7.25
CA VAL A 9 -25.54 5.02 -6.88
C VAL A 9 -26.78 4.63 -6.08
N CYS A 10 -27.21 5.49 -5.18
CA CYS A 10 -28.46 5.33 -4.41
C CYS A 10 -29.61 6.05 -5.13
N SER A 11 -30.82 5.48 -5.09
CA SER A 11 -32.05 6.18 -5.50
C SER A 11 -32.39 7.35 -4.58
N GLN A 12 -32.03 7.25 -3.30
CA GLN A 12 -32.46 8.15 -2.22
C GLN A 12 -31.38 9.16 -1.80
N SER A 13 -30.23 9.19 -2.49
CA SER A 13 -29.09 10.02 -2.11
C SER A 13 -28.12 10.22 -3.27
N ASP A 14 -27.46 11.37 -3.32
CA ASP A 14 -26.44 11.69 -4.34
C ASP A 14 -25.10 10.96 -4.15
N ILE A 15 -24.96 10.15 -3.10
CA ILE A 15 -23.74 9.39 -2.86
C ILE A 15 -23.44 8.43 -4.01
N CYS A 16 -22.16 8.25 -4.29
CA CYS A 16 -21.71 7.18 -5.18
C CYS A 16 -20.51 6.44 -4.61
N TYR A 17 -20.35 5.18 -5.01
CA TYR A 17 -19.14 4.39 -4.81
C TYR A 17 -18.58 4.00 -6.17
N VAL A 18 -17.30 4.27 -6.41
CA VAL A 18 -16.64 3.91 -7.66
C VAL A 18 -15.81 2.65 -7.45
N GLY A 19 -15.85 1.74 -8.41
CA GLY A 19 -15.02 0.55 -8.40
C GLY A 19 -14.65 0.11 -9.79
N SER A 20 -13.71 -0.83 -9.89
CA SER A 20 -13.37 -1.50 -11.13
C SER A 20 -13.48 -3.02 -11.03
N THR A 21 -13.67 -3.68 -12.17
CA THR A 21 -13.73 -5.13 -12.25
C THR A 21 -13.39 -5.63 -13.65
N PHE A 22 -12.92 -6.87 -13.75
CA PHE A 22 -12.82 -7.63 -15.00
C PHE A 22 -14.03 -8.56 -15.20
N ASN A 23 -14.92 -8.66 -14.21
CA ASN A 23 -16.13 -9.48 -14.27
C ASN A 23 -17.32 -8.67 -14.79
N GLN A 24 -18.40 -9.37 -15.13
CA GLN A 24 -19.68 -8.70 -15.45
C GLN A 24 -20.21 -7.91 -14.25
N LEU A 25 -20.81 -6.73 -14.52
CA LEU A 25 -21.33 -5.85 -13.47
C LEU A 25 -22.38 -6.52 -12.59
N LYS A 26 -23.22 -7.40 -13.15
CA LYS A 26 -24.23 -8.16 -12.40
C LYS A 26 -23.60 -9.03 -11.31
N HIS A 27 -22.52 -9.76 -11.64
CA HIS A 27 -21.79 -10.58 -10.69
C HIS A 27 -21.07 -9.72 -9.66
N ARG A 28 -20.54 -8.57 -10.07
CA ARG A 28 -19.87 -7.63 -9.16
C ARG A 28 -20.83 -7.06 -8.12
N MET A 29 -22.05 -6.68 -8.54
CA MET A 29 -23.08 -6.18 -7.64
C MET A 29 -23.59 -7.26 -6.69
N SER A 30 -23.81 -8.48 -7.19
CA SER A 30 -24.12 -9.64 -6.34
C SER A 30 -23.03 -9.86 -5.28
N GLY A 31 -21.75 -9.83 -5.68
CA GLY A 31 -20.63 -9.96 -4.75
C GLY A 31 -20.59 -8.87 -3.68
N HIS A 32 -20.90 -7.61 -4.03
CA HIS A 32 -21.02 -6.53 -3.04
C HIS A 32 -22.13 -6.79 -2.02
N ARG A 33 -23.29 -7.28 -2.46
CA ARG A 33 -24.42 -7.62 -1.58
C ARG A 33 -24.10 -8.81 -0.67
N SER A 34 -23.51 -9.87 -1.21
CA SER A 34 -23.10 -11.05 -0.42
C SER A 34 -22.03 -10.72 0.61
N ASN A 35 -21.04 -9.91 0.24
CA ASN A 35 -19.99 -9.49 1.17
C ASN A 35 -20.53 -8.51 2.23
N PHE A 36 -21.47 -7.63 1.86
CA PHE A 36 -22.20 -6.80 2.82
C PHE A 36 -22.94 -7.68 3.84
N LYS A 37 -23.69 -8.69 3.41
CA LYS A 37 -24.39 -9.60 4.33
C LYS A 37 -23.43 -10.26 5.33
N ARG A 38 -22.28 -10.76 4.85
CA ARG A 38 -21.25 -11.35 5.73
C ARG A 38 -20.71 -10.34 6.76
N TRP A 39 -20.47 -9.11 6.34
CA TRP A 39 -20.01 -8.03 7.22
C TRP A 39 -21.09 -7.63 8.23
N ASP A 40 -22.35 -7.58 7.79
CA ASP A 40 -23.51 -7.25 8.62
C ASP A 40 -23.78 -8.33 9.68
N ASP A 41 -23.58 -9.60 9.33
CA ASP A 41 -23.60 -10.77 10.23
C ASP A 41 -22.42 -10.80 11.23
N GLY A 42 -21.53 -9.79 11.23
CA GLY A 42 -20.38 -9.71 12.13
C GLY A 42 -19.23 -10.66 11.81
N LYS A 43 -19.21 -11.30 10.64
CA LYS A 43 -18.12 -12.20 10.23
C LYS A 43 -16.84 -11.40 9.97
N PRO A 44 -15.65 -11.99 10.22
CA PRO A 44 -14.37 -11.32 9.96
C PRO A 44 -14.24 -11.00 8.47
N SER A 45 -14.55 -9.76 8.13
CA SER A 45 -14.53 -9.21 6.78
C SER A 45 -14.32 -7.71 6.86
N GLY A 46 -13.49 -7.17 5.97
CA GLY A 46 -13.21 -5.74 5.95
C GLY A 46 -14.45 -4.94 5.53
N GLU A 47 -14.72 -3.84 6.24
CA GLU A 47 -15.76 -2.89 5.85
C GLU A 47 -15.38 -2.18 4.54
N ILE A 48 -16.25 -2.28 3.54
CA ILE A 48 -16.16 -1.44 2.33
C ILE A 48 -16.93 -0.15 2.57
N ALA A 49 -16.42 0.96 2.03
CA ALA A 49 -16.99 2.29 2.25
C ALA A 49 -18.49 2.45 1.95
N ILE A 50 -19.07 1.59 1.11
CA ILE A 50 -20.50 1.63 0.78
C ILE A 50 -21.39 0.89 1.81
N TYR A 51 -20.82 0.02 2.65
CA TYR A 51 -21.61 -0.83 3.57
C TYR A 51 -22.46 -0.06 4.59
N PRO A 52 -21.96 1.01 5.24
CA PRO A 52 -22.81 1.80 6.13
C PRO A 52 -24.06 2.35 5.42
N TYR A 53 -23.94 2.67 4.13
CA TYR A 53 -25.05 3.17 3.32
C TYR A 53 -25.98 2.05 2.85
N PHE A 54 -25.47 0.85 2.59
CA PHE A 54 -26.30 -0.34 2.38
C PHE A 54 -27.12 -0.68 3.61
N ARG A 55 -26.55 -0.54 4.81
CA ARG A 55 -27.29 -0.71 6.07
C ARG A 55 -28.35 0.38 6.25
N LYS A 56 -28.03 1.63 5.93
CA LYS A 56 -28.92 2.78 6.10
C LYS A 56 -30.13 2.78 5.15
N TYR A 57 -29.90 2.56 3.85
CA TYR A 57 -30.94 2.71 2.82
C TYR A 57 -31.44 1.37 2.29
N GLY A 58 -30.74 0.27 2.57
CA GLY A 58 -31.01 -1.05 1.99
C GLY A 58 -30.15 -1.33 0.75
N PRO A 59 -29.55 -2.53 0.62
CA PRO A 59 -28.63 -2.86 -0.47
C PRO A 59 -29.28 -3.00 -1.86
N TYR A 60 -30.62 -3.03 -1.93
CA TYR A 60 -31.39 -3.12 -3.17
C TYR A 60 -31.80 -1.75 -3.74
N GLU A 61 -31.75 -0.70 -2.92
CA GLU A 61 -31.93 0.70 -3.37
C GLU A 61 -30.74 1.21 -4.20
N PHE A 62 -29.64 0.46 -4.19
CA PHE A 62 -28.45 0.78 -4.95
C PHE A 62 -28.44 0.10 -6.32
N LYS A 63 -28.04 0.87 -7.34
CA LYS A 63 -27.87 0.38 -8.71
C LYS A 63 -26.41 0.54 -9.14
N ILE A 64 -25.88 -0.51 -9.77
CA ILE A 64 -24.56 -0.48 -10.41
C ILE A 64 -24.70 0.05 -11.85
N MET A 65 -23.87 1.00 -12.23
CA MET A 65 -23.86 1.61 -13.56
C MET A 65 -22.45 1.58 -14.14
N LEU A 66 -22.32 1.15 -15.40
CA LEU A 66 -21.07 1.24 -16.13
C LEU A 66 -20.70 2.71 -16.34
N ILE A 67 -19.46 3.08 -16.06
CA ILE A 67 -18.93 4.40 -16.43
C ILE A 67 -18.23 4.30 -17.78
N LYS A 68 -17.22 3.42 -17.86
CA LYS A 68 -16.41 3.25 -19.07
C LYS A 68 -15.70 1.89 -19.08
N GLN A 69 -15.51 1.34 -20.27
CA GLN A 69 -14.66 0.18 -20.53
C GLN A 69 -13.28 0.66 -20.96
N TYR A 70 -12.24 -0.06 -20.52
CA TYR A 70 -10.86 0.23 -20.85
C TYR A 70 -10.15 -1.04 -21.28
N GLU A 71 -9.44 -0.96 -22.39
CA GLU A 71 -8.42 -1.93 -22.70
C GLU A 71 -7.17 -1.61 -21.88
N VAL A 72 -6.73 -2.59 -21.07
CA VAL A 72 -5.62 -2.43 -20.13
C VAL A 72 -4.64 -3.60 -20.24
N ALA A 73 -3.36 -3.28 -20.02
CA ALA A 73 -2.29 -4.27 -19.92
C ALA A 73 -2.36 -5.04 -18.60
N ASP A 74 -2.71 -4.35 -17.49
CA ASP A 74 -2.74 -4.96 -16.16
C ASP A 74 -3.83 -4.37 -15.24
N ARG A 75 -3.94 -4.93 -14.03
CA ARG A 75 -4.88 -4.46 -12.99
C ARG A 75 -4.50 -3.09 -12.43
N ASN A 76 -3.22 -2.71 -12.45
CA ASN A 76 -2.77 -1.43 -11.91
C ASN A 76 -3.23 -0.27 -12.80
N GLN A 77 -3.16 -0.44 -14.12
CA GLN A 77 -3.71 0.50 -15.09
C GLN A 77 -5.22 0.68 -14.90
N LEU A 78 -5.97 -0.41 -14.69
CA LEU A 78 -7.40 -0.32 -14.40
C LEU A 78 -7.68 0.45 -13.09
N ARG A 79 -6.89 0.18 -12.04
CA ARG A 79 -6.98 0.91 -10.76
C ARG A 79 -6.62 2.38 -10.92
N ALA A 80 -5.71 2.73 -11.83
CA ALA A 80 -5.41 4.14 -12.14
C ALA A 80 -6.64 4.85 -12.71
N TYR A 81 -7.35 4.22 -13.66
CA TYR A 81 -8.63 4.74 -14.14
C TYR A 81 -9.69 4.82 -13.04
N GLU A 82 -9.80 3.81 -12.16
CA GLU A 82 -10.69 3.88 -10.99
C GLU A 82 -10.37 5.10 -10.11
N THR A 83 -9.09 5.37 -9.83
CA THR A 83 -8.66 6.55 -9.08
C THR A 83 -9.02 7.85 -9.79
N LEU A 84 -8.90 7.94 -11.13
CA LEU A 84 -9.33 9.11 -11.89
C LEU A 84 -10.82 9.39 -11.71
N TRP A 85 -11.67 8.36 -11.77
CA TRP A 85 -13.11 8.51 -11.57
C TRP A 85 -13.48 8.84 -10.12
N ILE A 86 -12.80 8.25 -9.14
CA ILE A 86 -12.95 8.64 -7.72
C ILE A 86 -12.66 10.14 -7.55
N ASN A 87 -11.57 10.64 -8.15
CA ASN A 87 -11.21 12.05 -8.08
C ASN A 87 -12.21 12.95 -8.81
N LYS A 88 -12.75 12.49 -9.94
CA LYS A 88 -13.79 13.22 -10.68
C LYS A 88 -15.09 13.36 -9.88
N PHE A 89 -15.47 12.34 -9.11
CA PHE A 89 -16.66 12.35 -8.27
C PHE A 89 -16.39 12.71 -6.80
N LYS A 90 -15.24 13.32 -6.49
CA LYS A 90 -14.75 13.51 -5.11
C LYS A 90 -15.75 14.14 -4.14
N LYS A 91 -16.67 14.99 -4.62
CA LYS A 91 -17.71 15.62 -3.78
C LYS A 91 -18.77 14.64 -3.28
N THR A 92 -19.12 13.63 -4.08
CA THR A 92 -20.20 12.67 -3.78
C THR A 92 -19.71 11.24 -3.57
N CYS A 93 -18.44 10.97 -3.90
CA CYS A 93 -17.86 9.64 -3.85
C CYS A 93 -17.46 9.25 -2.42
N VAL A 94 -17.98 8.13 -1.93
CA VAL A 94 -17.75 7.66 -0.56
C VAL A 94 -16.46 6.84 -0.40
N ASN A 95 -15.74 6.54 -1.49
CA ASN A 95 -14.50 5.75 -1.44
C ASN A 95 -13.47 6.37 -0.47
N LYS A 96 -13.16 5.66 0.62
CA LYS A 96 -12.23 6.12 1.68
C LYS A 96 -10.81 6.38 1.16
N VAL A 97 -10.28 5.46 0.35
CA VAL A 97 -8.90 5.54 -0.16
C VAL A 97 -8.87 5.12 -1.63
N PRO A 98 -8.20 5.88 -2.52
CA PRO A 98 -8.05 5.50 -3.91
C PRO A 98 -7.19 4.21 -4.04
N PRO A 99 -7.56 3.28 -4.92
CA PRO A 99 -6.88 2.00 -5.07
C PRO A 99 -5.47 2.14 -5.67
N PHE A 100 -5.24 3.16 -6.49
CA PHE A 100 -3.95 3.42 -7.10
C PHE A 100 -3.26 4.62 -6.46
N GLY A 101 -2.24 4.32 -5.66
CA GLY A 101 -1.46 5.30 -4.94
C GLY A 101 -0.30 5.85 -5.76
N LEU A 102 -0.56 6.63 -6.82
CA LEU A 102 0.49 7.29 -7.63
C LEU A 102 1.50 8.03 -6.77
N LEU A 103 1.01 8.76 -5.77
CA LEU A 103 1.81 9.58 -4.87
C LEU A 103 2.20 8.86 -3.58
N LYS A 104 1.91 7.56 -3.43
CA LYS A 104 2.15 6.84 -2.17
C LYS A 104 3.63 6.90 -1.77
N LYS A 105 4.54 6.70 -2.72
CA LYS A 105 5.99 6.76 -2.49
C LYS A 105 6.47 8.17 -2.13
N GLN A 106 5.92 9.20 -2.78
CA GLN A 106 6.26 10.59 -2.48
C GLN A 106 5.72 11.01 -1.10
N LYS A 107 4.45 10.72 -0.80
CA LYS A 107 3.85 10.96 0.52
C LYS A 107 4.59 10.22 1.62
N GLN A 108 5.01 8.97 1.39
CA GLN A 108 5.81 8.21 2.34
C GLN A 108 7.17 8.88 2.59
N LYS A 109 7.88 9.31 1.55
CA LYS A 109 9.14 10.07 1.71
C LYS A 109 8.95 11.33 2.55
N VAL A 110 7.91 12.12 2.27
CA VAL A 110 7.58 13.34 3.03
C VAL A 110 7.28 13.02 4.49
N ASN A 111 6.46 12.01 4.75
CA ASN A 111 6.11 11.61 6.12
C ASN A 111 7.33 11.06 6.88
N THR A 112 8.18 10.26 6.25
CA THR A 112 9.43 9.78 6.85
C THR A 112 10.36 10.95 7.20
N LYS A 113 10.46 11.96 6.33
CA LYS A 113 11.24 13.17 6.59
C LYS A 113 10.70 13.92 7.81
N LYS A 114 9.39 14.21 7.84
CA LYS A 114 8.73 14.87 8.98
C LYS A 114 8.92 14.12 10.30
N TYR A 115 8.79 12.79 10.28
CA TYR A 115 9.01 11.97 11.47
C TYR A 115 10.45 12.06 11.97
N ARG A 116 11.44 11.98 11.07
CA ARG A 116 12.86 12.13 11.42
C ARG A 116 13.18 13.50 11.99
N GLU A 117 12.56 14.56 11.46
CA GLU A 117 12.74 15.93 11.94
C GLU A 117 12.11 16.10 13.33
N ALA A 118 10.87 15.67 13.52
CA ALA A 118 10.16 15.78 14.79
C ALA A 118 10.78 14.93 15.91
N ASN A 119 11.44 13.82 15.58
CA ASN A 119 12.05 12.91 16.55
C ASN A 119 13.58 12.94 16.52
N LYS A 120 14.18 13.99 15.94
CA LYS A 120 15.62 14.06 15.68
C LYS A 120 16.44 13.84 16.95
N GLU A 121 16.07 14.49 18.05
CA GLU A 121 16.79 14.43 19.31
C GLU A 121 16.70 13.04 19.96
N VAL A 122 15.49 12.48 20.04
CA VAL A 122 15.26 11.13 20.57
C VAL A 122 16.02 10.07 19.77
N LEU A 123 16.02 10.18 18.43
CA LEU A 123 16.76 9.27 17.56
C LEU A 123 18.27 9.41 17.75
N ASN A 124 18.77 10.63 17.92
CA ASN A 124 20.18 10.88 18.17
C ASN A 124 20.62 10.33 19.52
N GLU A 125 19.83 10.54 20.58
CA GLU A 125 20.13 10.03 21.91
C GLU A 125 20.17 8.50 21.91
N ARG A 126 19.15 7.86 21.32
CA ARG A 126 19.12 6.40 21.14
C ARG A 126 20.35 5.88 20.37
N ASN A 127 20.78 6.61 19.33
CA ASN A 127 21.97 6.25 18.57
C ASN A 127 23.26 6.42 19.38
N LYS A 128 23.37 7.45 20.23
CA LYS A 128 24.50 7.62 21.16
C LYS A 128 24.58 6.45 22.13
N THR A 129 23.49 6.16 22.84
CA THR A 129 23.42 5.06 23.81
C THR A 129 23.80 3.72 23.15
N TYR A 130 23.29 3.46 21.94
CA TYR A 130 23.65 2.25 21.20
C TYR A 130 25.15 2.19 20.88
N ASN A 131 25.74 3.30 20.41
CA ASN A 131 27.16 3.38 20.09
C ASN A 131 28.05 3.21 21.32
N GLU A 132 27.64 3.73 22.48
CA GLU A 132 28.35 3.60 23.75
C GLU A 132 28.32 2.15 24.24
N LEU A 133 27.13 1.55 24.32
CA LEU A 133 26.96 0.16 24.77
C LEU A 133 27.67 -0.87 23.87
N ASN A 134 27.82 -0.57 22.57
CA ASN A 134 28.43 -1.48 21.60
C ASN A 134 29.83 -1.04 21.15
N LYS A 135 30.45 -0.08 21.85
CA LYS A 135 31.70 0.57 21.41
C LYS A 135 32.80 -0.45 21.09
N GLU A 136 33.02 -1.41 21.98
CA GLU A 136 34.04 -2.45 21.80
C GLU A 136 33.78 -3.30 20.56
N ARG A 137 32.55 -3.79 20.40
CA ARG A 137 32.13 -4.57 19.22
C ARG A 137 32.27 -3.78 17.92
N LEU A 138 31.99 -2.48 17.95
CA LEU A 138 32.04 -1.62 16.76
C LEU A 138 33.47 -1.37 16.25
N VAL A 139 34.44 -1.33 17.16
CA VAL A 139 35.86 -1.05 16.86
C VAL A 139 36.69 -2.34 16.71
N ALA A 140 36.22 -3.45 17.27
CA ALA A 140 36.87 -4.76 17.17
C ALA A 140 37.24 -5.11 15.73
N LYS A 141 38.51 -5.46 15.52
CA LYS A 141 38.99 -5.99 14.25
C LYS A 141 38.63 -7.47 14.19
N ILE A 142 37.83 -7.82 13.20
CA ILE A 142 37.39 -9.17 12.91
C ILE A 142 38.24 -9.69 11.76
N THR A 143 38.90 -10.82 12.00
CA THR A 143 39.62 -11.55 10.95
C THR A 143 38.61 -12.32 10.10
N CYS A 144 38.75 -12.22 8.79
CA CYS A 144 37.92 -12.90 7.80
C CYS A 144 38.72 -14.04 7.16
N GLU A 145 38.04 -15.13 6.84
CA GLU A 145 38.60 -16.32 6.20
C GLU A 145 39.25 -16.04 4.85
N CYS A 146 38.88 -14.93 4.19
CA CYS A 146 39.57 -14.46 2.98
C CYS A 146 40.99 -13.91 3.23
N GLY A 147 41.54 -14.09 4.44
CA GLY A 147 42.82 -13.55 4.90
C GLY A 147 42.80 -12.04 5.18
N GLY A 148 41.62 -11.41 5.09
CA GLY A 148 41.43 -10.00 5.34
C GLY A 148 40.97 -9.70 6.76
N HIS A 149 40.96 -8.41 7.11
CA HIS A 149 40.40 -7.94 8.38
C HIS A 149 39.36 -6.84 8.11
N TYR A 150 38.35 -6.74 8.98
CA TYR A 150 37.38 -5.64 8.94
C TYR A 150 36.88 -5.29 10.34
N GLN A 151 36.47 -4.04 10.53
CA GLN A 151 35.69 -3.64 11.70
C GLN A 151 34.20 -3.77 11.41
N TYR A 152 33.37 -3.93 12.43
CA TYR A 152 31.92 -4.06 12.25
C TYR A 152 31.32 -2.96 11.35
N ARG A 153 31.77 -1.71 11.51
CA ARG A 153 31.35 -0.57 10.65
C ARG A 153 31.87 -0.66 9.20
N GLY A 154 33.03 -1.26 9.00
CA GLY A 154 33.66 -1.47 7.68
C GLY A 154 33.25 -2.78 7.00
N ARG A 155 32.40 -3.58 7.65
CA ARG A 155 31.98 -4.91 7.20
C ARG A 155 31.51 -4.90 5.75
N THR A 156 30.55 -4.05 5.41
CA THR A 156 29.97 -3.98 4.07
C THR A 156 31.01 -3.69 2.98
N TYR A 157 31.96 -2.79 3.24
CA TYR A 157 33.02 -2.47 2.29
C TYR A 157 34.00 -3.63 2.11
N HIS A 158 34.33 -4.33 3.20
CA HIS A 158 35.15 -5.54 3.14
C HIS A 158 34.51 -6.61 2.25
N PHE A 159 33.22 -6.93 2.48
CA PHE A 159 32.50 -7.94 1.68
C PHE A 159 32.35 -7.56 0.20
N LYS A 160 32.29 -6.26 -0.11
CA LYS A 160 32.28 -5.74 -1.49
C LYS A 160 33.67 -5.57 -2.10
N SER A 161 34.73 -5.84 -1.35
CA SER A 161 36.10 -5.70 -1.86
C SER A 161 36.39 -6.77 -2.91
N LYS A 162 37.16 -6.42 -3.94
CA LYS A 162 37.57 -7.38 -4.99
C LYS A 162 38.24 -8.62 -4.40
N ARG A 163 39.01 -8.48 -3.32
CA ARG A 163 39.65 -9.61 -2.63
C ARG A 163 38.61 -10.57 -2.06
N HIS A 164 37.64 -10.06 -1.30
CA HIS A 164 36.63 -10.91 -0.68
C HIS A 164 35.74 -11.58 -1.74
N ILE A 165 35.34 -10.83 -2.77
CA ILE A 165 34.55 -11.38 -3.90
C ILE A 165 35.31 -12.51 -4.59
N ARG A 166 36.57 -12.29 -4.99
CA ARG A 166 37.39 -13.32 -5.65
C ARG A 166 37.62 -14.56 -4.79
N TRP A 167 37.82 -14.39 -3.48
CA TRP A 167 37.95 -15.51 -2.55
C TRP A 167 36.64 -16.30 -2.43
N ALA A 168 35.49 -15.60 -2.34
CA ALA A 168 34.18 -16.24 -2.25
C ALA A 168 33.77 -16.96 -3.55
N GLU A 169 34.22 -16.47 -4.70
CA GLU A 169 34.01 -17.11 -6.01
C GLU A 169 34.92 -18.33 -6.25
N ALA A 170 36.00 -18.48 -5.48
CA ALA A 170 36.99 -19.54 -5.60
C ALA A 170 36.78 -20.70 -4.61
N GLN A 171 35.74 -20.64 -3.77
CA GLN A 171 35.26 -21.74 -2.93
C GLN A 171 34.13 -22.51 -3.62
#